data_AF-A0A2V9AB95-F1
#
_entry.id   AF-A0A2V9AB95-F1
#
_cell.length_a   1.000
_cell.length_b   1.000
_cell.length_c   1.000
_cell.angle_alpha   90.00
_cell.angle_beta   90.00
_cell.angle_gamma   90.00
#
_symmetry.space_group_name_H-M   'P 1'
#
loop_
_entity.id
_entity.type
_entity.pdbx_description
1 polymer ?
#
loop_
_entity_poly.entity_id
_entity_poly.type
_entity_poly.pdbx_seq_one_letter_code
_entity_poly.pdbx_strand_id
1 'polypeptide(L)'
;MVPSNPPAPSVEAANPFTSRDILAILRERGWLTTDPTPEIDAWCGRAAAILGAHAADCAALGELLALVFHYDAPEIMARTETHEVLSRYAARDVLREAALLLLDGAPLNSERFKEIITKLKEQLHLPGRELLYPLRLALAGRPGDGSLDRVILLLDEAAPLPFAVPVKYARARILEFCTALD
;
A
#
# COMPACT_ATOMS: atom_id res chain seq x y z
N MET A 1 -40.92 -14.60 16.33
CA MET A 1 -39.63 -15.27 16.06
C MET A 1 -39.26 -14.97 14.63
N VAL A 2 -38.35 -14.01 14.41
CA VAL A 2 -37.79 -13.73 13.08
C VAL A 2 -36.69 -14.76 12.85
N PRO A 3 -36.67 -15.49 11.72
CA PRO A 3 -35.58 -16.42 11.45
C PRO A 3 -34.33 -15.62 11.09
N SER A 4 -33.30 -15.75 11.92
CA SER A 4 -31.97 -15.22 11.65
C SER A 4 -31.38 -15.93 10.44
N ASN A 5 -31.22 -15.18 9.34
CA ASN A 5 -30.47 -15.64 8.18
C ASN A 5 -28.97 -15.71 8.58
N PRO A 6 -28.25 -16.81 8.34
CA PRO A 6 -26.81 -16.83 8.58
C PRO A 6 -26.10 -15.86 7.62
N PRO A 7 -25.00 -15.21 8.05
CA PRO A 7 -24.20 -14.39 7.13
C PRO A 7 -23.67 -15.29 6.02
N ALA A 8 -23.91 -14.88 4.76
CA ALA A 8 -23.36 -15.57 3.61
C ALA A 8 -21.82 -15.65 3.74
N PRO A 9 -21.20 -16.80 3.40
CA PRO A 9 -19.76 -16.88 3.36
C PRO A 9 -19.27 -15.84 2.34
N SER A 10 -18.38 -14.94 2.77
CA SER A 10 -17.67 -14.04 1.87
C SER A 10 -16.93 -14.91 0.88
N VAL A 11 -17.44 -15.00 -0.34
CA VAL A 11 -16.75 -15.64 -1.46
C VAL A 11 -15.47 -14.84 -1.63
N GLU A 12 -14.32 -15.40 -1.21
CA GLU A 12 -13.03 -14.94 -1.70
C GLU A 12 -13.12 -15.04 -3.21
N ALA A 13 -13.36 -13.90 -3.87
CA ALA A 13 -13.48 -13.84 -5.30
C ALA A 13 -12.20 -14.43 -5.88
N ALA A 14 -12.33 -15.53 -6.65
CA ALA A 14 -11.20 -16.12 -7.32
C ALA A 14 -10.52 -15.04 -8.17
N ASN A 15 -9.24 -14.79 -7.91
CA ASN A 15 -8.49 -13.72 -8.54
C ASN A 15 -8.48 -13.92 -10.08
N PRO A 16 -9.12 -13.03 -10.86
CA PRO A 16 -9.24 -13.22 -12.30
C PRO A 16 -8.02 -12.67 -13.06
N PHE A 17 -7.12 -11.96 -12.39
CA PHE A 17 -6.01 -11.25 -13.01
C PHE A 17 -4.72 -12.06 -12.98
N THR A 18 -3.91 -11.85 -14.02
CA THR A 18 -2.63 -12.50 -14.23
C THR A 18 -1.51 -11.48 -14.36
N SER A 19 -0.25 -11.95 -14.35
CA SER A 19 0.91 -11.09 -14.63
C SER A 19 0.78 -10.34 -15.97
N ARG A 20 0.12 -10.95 -16.97
CA ARG A 20 -0.11 -10.32 -18.28
C ARG A 20 -1.00 -9.08 -18.19
N ASP A 21 -2.02 -9.11 -17.33
CA ASP A 21 -2.93 -7.97 -17.13
C ASP A 21 -2.21 -6.80 -16.47
N ILE A 22 -1.35 -7.09 -15.47
CA ILE A 22 -0.48 -6.08 -14.84
C ILE A 22 0.44 -5.45 -15.90
N LEU A 23 1.16 -6.26 -16.68
CA LEU A 23 2.05 -5.76 -17.75
C LEU A 23 1.31 -4.88 -18.77
N ALA A 24 0.08 -5.24 -19.13
CA ALA A 24 -0.74 -4.44 -20.04
C ALA A 24 -1.04 -3.05 -19.44
N ILE A 25 -1.46 -3.01 -18.17
CA ILE A 25 -1.72 -1.75 -17.45
C ILE A 25 -0.44 -0.91 -17.35
N LEU A 26 0.70 -1.52 -16.98
CA LEU A 26 1.97 -0.79 -16.85
C LEU A 26 2.38 -0.13 -18.18
N ARG A 27 2.19 -0.81 -19.31
CA ARG A 27 2.48 -0.27 -20.64
C ARG A 27 1.51 0.84 -21.03
N GLU A 28 0.21 0.63 -20.82
CA GLU A 28 -0.83 1.63 -21.11
C GLU A 28 -0.60 2.93 -20.33
N ARG A 29 -0.21 2.82 -19.06
CA ARG A 29 0.09 3.96 -18.17
C ARG A 29 1.50 4.55 -18.40
N GLY A 30 2.31 3.97 -19.27
CA GLY A 30 3.67 4.42 -19.56
C GLY A 30 4.69 4.17 -18.44
N TRP A 31 4.36 3.31 -17.46
CA TRP A 31 5.28 2.93 -16.37
C TRP A 31 6.27 1.83 -16.79
N LEU A 32 5.99 1.14 -17.88
CA LEU A 32 6.90 0.19 -18.52
C LEU A 32 6.99 0.48 -20.02
N THR A 33 8.17 0.92 -20.49
CA THR A 33 8.40 1.29 -21.90
C THR A 33 9.26 0.29 -22.66
N THR A 34 9.90 -0.65 -21.96
CA THR A 34 10.77 -1.68 -22.53
C THR A 34 10.18 -3.07 -22.29
N ASP A 35 10.79 -4.09 -22.87
CA ASP A 35 10.45 -5.46 -22.53
C ASP A 35 10.74 -5.73 -21.03
N PRO A 36 9.83 -6.45 -20.35
CA PRO A 36 10.01 -6.75 -18.93
C PRO A 36 11.21 -7.66 -18.73
N THR A 37 12.00 -7.37 -17.69
CA THR A 37 13.01 -8.31 -17.21
C THR A 37 12.32 -9.43 -16.42
N PRO A 38 12.99 -10.57 -16.15
CA PRO A 38 12.44 -11.62 -15.30
C PRO A 38 11.99 -11.14 -13.91
N GLU A 39 12.67 -10.14 -13.35
CA GLU A 39 12.32 -9.54 -12.07
C GLU A 39 11.02 -8.72 -12.16
N ILE A 40 10.81 -7.99 -13.25
CA ILE A 40 9.54 -7.29 -13.52
C ILE A 40 8.41 -8.30 -13.72
N ASP A 41 8.63 -9.37 -14.48
CA ASP A 41 7.63 -10.42 -14.68
C ASP A 41 7.23 -11.11 -13.36
N ALA A 42 8.21 -11.36 -12.49
CA ALA A 42 7.99 -11.92 -11.15
C ALA A 42 7.21 -10.94 -10.26
N TRP A 43 7.57 -9.66 -10.29
CA TRP A 43 6.85 -8.61 -9.57
C TRP A 43 5.40 -8.47 -10.07
N CYS A 44 5.17 -8.50 -11.38
CA CYS A 44 3.84 -8.48 -11.98
C CYS A 44 3.01 -9.69 -11.56
N GLY A 45 3.62 -10.88 -11.47
CA GLY A 45 2.97 -12.09 -10.94
C GLY A 45 2.53 -11.92 -9.49
N ARG A 46 3.40 -11.35 -8.64
CA ARG A 46 3.06 -11.04 -7.24
C ARG A 46 1.96 -9.98 -7.15
N ALA A 47 2.08 -8.89 -7.90
CA ALA A 47 1.11 -7.81 -7.92
C ALA A 47 -0.28 -8.31 -8.32
N ALA A 48 -0.37 -9.13 -9.37
CA ALA A 48 -1.60 -9.81 -9.76
C ALA A 48 -2.15 -10.63 -8.59
N ALA A 49 -1.33 -11.50 -7.99
CA ALA A 49 -1.75 -12.40 -6.92
C ALA A 49 -2.34 -11.66 -5.70
N ILE A 50 -1.74 -10.55 -5.28
CA ILE A 50 -2.12 -9.86 -4.03
C ILE A 50 -3.06 -8.67 -4.22
N LEU A 51 -3.14 -8.07 -5.41
CA LEU A 51 -4.09 -6.97 -5.70
C LEU A 51 -5.34 -7.47 -6.40
N GLY A 52 -5.24 -8.54 -7.21
CA GLY A 52 -6.31 -8.91 -8.12
C GLY A 52 -7.62 -9.34 -7.43
N ALA A 53 -7.54 -9.98 -6.26
CA ALA A 53 -8.73 -10.29 -5.45
C ALA A 53 -9.41 -9.05 -4.83
N HIS A 54 -8.75 -7.89 -4.87
CA HIS A 54 -9.24 -6.62 -4.33
C HIS A 54 -9.65 -5.62 -5.43
N ALA A 55 -9.55 -5.99 -6.70
CA ALA A 55 -9.98 -5.18 -7.82
C ALA A 55 -11.24 -5.78 -8.45
N ALA A 56 -12.27 -4.94 -8.66
CA ALA A 56 -13.51 -5.38 -9.31
C ALA A 56 -13.34 -5.60 -10.82
N ASP A 57 -12.44 -4.84 -11.44
CA ASP A 57 -12.14 -4.85 -12.87
C ASP A 57 -10.70 -4.33 -13.14
N CYS A 58 -10.28 -4.33 -14.40
CA CYS A 58 -8.96 -3.85 -14.80
C CYS A 58 -8.72 -2.37 -14.45
N ALA A 59 -9.78 -1.54 -14.47
CA ALA A 59 -9.65 -0.13 -14.15
C ALA A 59 -9.34 0.06 -12.65
N ALA A 60 -10.08 -0.63 -11.78
CA ALA A 60 -9.84 -0.65 -10.34
C ALA A 60 -8.44 -1.20 -9.99
N LEU A 61 -7.98 -2.23 -10.71
CA LEU A 61 -6.61 -2.74 -10.56
C LEU A 61 -5.57 -1.69 -10.96
N GLY A 62 -5.81 -0.97 -12.05
CA GLY A 62 -4.96 0.13 -12.49
C GLY A 62 -4.87 1.26 -11.47
N GLU A 63 -5.99 1.60 -10.80
CA GLU A 63 -6.00 2.59 -9.73
C GLU A 63 -5.22 2.13 -8.49
N LEU A 64 -5.25 0.83 -8.14
CA LEU A 64 -4.39 0.30 -7.07
C LEU A 64 -2.91 0.32 -7.45
N LEU A 65 -2.58 -0.04 -8.70
CA LEU A 65 -1.21 0.02 -9.22
C LEU A 65 -0.69 1.46 -9.25
N ALA A 66 -1.54 2.44 -9.59
CA ALA A 66 -1.16 3.85 -9.61
C ALA A 66 -0.57 4.32 -8.27
N LEU A 67 -1.04 3.79 -7.14
CA LEU A 67 -0.50 4.11 -5.82
C LEU A 67 0.93 3.61 -5.59
N VAL A 68 1.41 2.62 -6.37
CA VAL A 68 2.81 2.18 -6.36
C VAL A 68 3.71 3.14 -7.15
N PHE A 69 3.22 3.67 -8.27
CA PHE A 69 4.03 4.49 -9.19
C PHE A 69 3.91 5.99 -8.97
N HIS A 70 2.80 6.46 -8.39
CA HIS A 70 2.55 7.87 -8.09
C HIS A 70 2.53 8.10 -6.58
N TYR A 71 3.48 8.89 -6.09
CA TYR A 71 3.54 9.29 -4.70
C TYR A 71 4.22 10.64 -4.55
N ASP A 72 3.50 11.59 -3.95
CA ASP A 72 3.96 12.95 -3.66
C ASP A 72 3.37 13.37 -2.30
N ALA A 73 4.20 13.46 -1.27
CA ALA A 73 3.69 13.76 0.07
C ALA A 73 3.08 15.18 0.18
N PRO A 74 3.65 16.24 -0.40
CA PRO A 74 3.01 17.56 -0.46
C PRO A 74 1.60 17.52 -1.08
N GLU A 75 1.41 16.81 -2.20
CA GLU A 75 0.11 16.63 -2.85
C GLU A 75 -0.88 15.92 -1.91
N ILE A 76 -0.42 14.88 -1.21
CA ILE A 76 -1.23 14.15 -0.23
C ILE A 76 -1.59 15.07 0.95
N MET A 77 -0.65 15.86 1.46
CA MET A 77 -0.87 16.80 2.57
C MET A 77 -1.91 17.87 2.26
N ALA A 78 -2.03 18.28 1.00
CA ALA A 78 -3.00 19.29 0.58
C ALA A 78 -4.46 18.81 0.59
N ARG A 79 -4.71 17.50 0.78
CA ARG A 79 -6.06 16.92 0.72
C ARG A 79 -6.78 16.99 2.07
N THR A 80 -8.06 17.34 2.06
CA THR A 80 -8.89 17.41 3.28
C THR A 80 -8.92 16.09 4.06
N GLU A 81 -9.03 14.96 3.36
CA GLU A 81 -9.03 13.61 3.97
C GLU A 81 -7.78 13.31 4.79
N THR A 82 -6.63 13.87 4.40
CA THR A 82 -5.37 13.74 5.11
C THR A 82 -5.44 14.44 6.46
N HIS A 83 -5.96 15.67 6.48
CA HIS A 83 -6.13 16.41 7.73
C HIS A 83 -7.11 15.70 8.69
N GLU A 84 -8.18 15.10 8.17
CA GLU A 84 -9.11 14.30 8.97
C GLU A 84 -8.41 13.10 9.62
N VAL A 85 -7.58 12.36 8.87
CA VAL A 85 -6.80 11.25 9.43
C VAL A 85 -5.84 11.74 10.51
N LEU A 86 -5.11 12.82 10.24
CA LEU A 86 -4.08 13.35 11.14
C LEU A 86 -4.66 14.02 12.39
N SER A 87 -5.93 14.44 12.36
CA SER A 87 -6.65 14.94 13.54
C SER A 87 -7.06 13.83 14.51
N ARG A 88 -7.00 12.56 14.10
CA ARG A 88 -7.36 11.44 14.98
C ARG A 88 -6.32 11.25 16.08
N TYR A 89 -6.80 10.70 17.18
CA TYR A 89 -5.98 10.40 18.34
C TYR A 89 -4.78 9.53 17.94
N ALA A 90 -3.58 9.93 18.39
CA ALA A 90 -2.30 9.26 18.18
C ALA A 90 -1.84 9.07 16.71
N ALA A 91 -2.54 9.59 15.71
CA ALA A 91 -2.16 9.41 14.30
C ALA A 91 -0.71 9.85 14.02
N ARG A 92 -0.31 11.02 14.55
CA ARG A 92 1.06 11.54 14.40
C ARG A 92 2.10 10.69 15.14
N ASP A 93 1.75 10.13 16.29
CA ASP A 93 2.64 9.28 17.07
C ASP A 93 2.87 7.93 16.37
N VAL A 94 1.82 7.36 15.77
CA VAL A 94 1.94 6.16 14.92
C VAL A 94 2.92 6.41 13.77
N LEU A 95 2.81 7.54 13.08
CA LEU A 95 3.69 7.86 11.95
C LEU A 95 5.14 8.03 12.39
N ARG A 96 5.38 8.71 13.52
CA ARG A 96 6.72 8.90 14.07
C ARG A 96 7.38 7.58 14.44
N GLU A 97 6.69 6.72 15.18
CA GLU A 97 7.22 5.41 15.56
C GLU A 97 7.41 4.49 14.34
N ALA A 98 6.48 4.54 13.38
CA ALA A 98 6.60 3.79 12.15
C ALA A 98 7.82 4.22 11.32
N ALA A 99 8.11 5.52 11.26
CA ALA A 99 9.29 6.04 10.59
C ALA A 99 10.57 5.45 11.18
N LEU A 100 10.71 5.45 12.52
CA LEU A 100 11.87 4.86 13.20
C LEU A 100 12.04 3.37 12.85
N LEU A 101 10.95 2.60 12.87
CA LEU A 101 10.98 1.17 12.58
C LEU A 101 11.28 0.83 11.10
N LEU A 102 10.87 1.70 10.18
CA LEU A 102 11.15 1.58 8.74
C LEU A 102 12.59 1.98 8.38
N LEU A 103 13.19 2.91 9.14
CA LEU A 103 14.56 3.37 8.91
C LEU A 103 15.62 2.40 9.45
N ASP A 104 15.33 1.73 10.56
CA ASP A 104 16.25 0.78 11.22
C ASP A 104 16.13 -0.67 10.68
N GLY A 105 15.53 -0.85 9.50
CA GLY A 105 15.06 -2.16 9.03
C GLY A 105 15.58 -2.61 7.67
N ALA A 106 15.42 -3.91 7.42
CA ALA A 106 15.47 -4.48 6.07
C ALA A 106 14.32 -3.93 5.19
N PRO A 107 14.42 -4.04 3.85
CA PRO A 107 13.34 -3.67 2.94
C PRO A 107 12.00 -4.29 3.34
N LEU A 108 10.93 -3.52 3.13
CA LEU A 108 9.59 -3.90 3.57
C LEU A 108 9.08 -5.12 2.77
N ASN A 109 8.73 -6.17 3.50
CA ASN A 109 8.02 -7.33 2.99
C ASN A 109 6.88 -7.71 3.97
N SER A 110 6.14 -8.78 3.70
CA SER A 110 5.00 -9.18 4.53
C SER A 110 5.37 -9.50 5.99
N GLU A 111 6.51 -10.16 6.21
CA GLU A 111 7.01 -10.51 7.54
C GLU A 111 7.41 -9.25 8.29
N ARG A 112 8.20 -8.38 7.65
CA ARG A 112 8.64 -7.12 8.22
C ARG A 112 7.48 -6.18 8.52
N PHE A 113 6.49 -6.10 7.65
CA PHE A 113 5.29 -5.31 7.90
C PHE A 113 4.54 -5.82 9.13
N LYS A 114 4.38 -7.14 9.28
CA LYS A 114 3.78 -7.75 10.47
C LYS A 114 4.57 -7.45 11.75
N GLU A 115 5.90 -7.48 11.69
CA GLU A 115 6.77 -7.10 12.80
C GLU A 115 6.56 -5.65 13.22
N ILE A 116 6.55 -4.72 12.25
CA ILE A 116 6.33 -3.29 12.50
C ILE A 116 4.97 -3.08 13.18
N ILE A 117 3.90 -3.67 12.64
CA ILE A 117 2.57 -3.55 13.23
C ILE A 117 2.52 -4.13 14.65
N THR A 118 3.20 -5.25 14.90
CA THR A 118 3.29 -5.85 16.25
C THR A 118 3.98 -4.90 17.22
N LYS A 119 5.14 -4.37 16.86
CA LYS A 119 5.89 -3.41 17.69
C LYS A 119 5.08 -2.14 17.98
N LEU A 120 4.39 -1.60 16.98
CA LEU A 120 3.53 -0.43 17.17
C LEU A 120 2.37 -0.71 18.14
N LYS A 121 1.76 -1.90 18.09
CA LYS A 121 0.72 -2.29 19.05
C LYS A 121 1.26 -2.36 20.47
N GLU A 122 2.44 -2.94 20.65
CA GLU A 122 3.09 -3.08 21.96
C GLU A 122 3.50 -1.73 22.54
N GLN A 123 4.02 -0.81 21.72
CA GLN A 123 4.45 0.51 22.18
C GLN A 123 3.28 1.45 22.46
N LEU A 124 2.32 1.54 21.54
CA LEU A 124 1.27 2.56 21.58
C LEU A 124 -0.02 2.09 22.24
N HIS A 125 -0.17 0.77 22.49
CA HIS A 125 -1.36 0.18 23.10
C HIS A 125 -2.66 0.49 22.33
N LEU A 126 -2.56 0.64 21.01
CA LEU A 126 -3.66 1.00 20.11
C LEU A 126 -4.24 -0.22 19.40
N PRO A 127 -5.56 -0.22 19.08
CA PRO A 127 -6.15 -1.24 18.24
C PRO A 127 -5.61 -1.13 16.79
N GLY A 128 -5.57 -2.27 16.08
CA GLY A 128 -4.93 -2.35 14.76
C GLY A 128 -5.47 -1.37 13.71
N ARG A 129 -6.77 -1.01 13.76
CA ARG A 129 -7.36 -0.03 12.84
C ARG A 129 -6.76 1.37 13.03
N GLU A 130 -6.52 1.79 14.26
CA GLU A 130 -5.95 3.11 14.57
C GLU A 130 -4.47 3.20 14.18
N LEU A 131 -3.78 2.05 14.11
CA LEU A 131 -2.41 1.97 13.60
C LEU A 131 -2.36 1.97 12.06
N LEU A 132 -3.20 1.14 11.43
CA LEU A 132 -3.13 0.91 9.98
C LEU A 132 -3.63 2.11 9.18
N TYR A 133 -4.61 2.85 9.70
CA TYR A 133 -5.19 3.96 8.95
C TYR A 133 -4.20 5.10 8.64
N PRO A 134 -3.44 5.66 9.61
CA PRO A 134 -2.40 6.64 9.31
C PRO A 134 -1.25 6.03 8.49
N LEU A 135 -0.88 4.77 8.71
CA LEU A 135 0.13 4.08 7.89
C LEU A 135 -0.25 3.99 6.41
N ARG A 136 -1.51 3.64 6.12
CA ARG A 136 -2.02 3.59 4.74
C ARG A 136 -2.00 4.95 4.08
N LEU A 137 -2.42 5.98 4.80
CA LEU A 137 -2.31 7.36 4.31
C LEU A 137 -0.85 7.69 3.96
N ALA A 138 0.08 7.45 4.87
CA ALA A 138 1.46 7.84 4.68
C ALA A 138 2.19 7.01 3.62
N LEU A 139 1.93 5.72 3.51
CA LEU A 139 2.68 4.84 2.61
C LEU A 139 1.98 4.60 1.26
N ALA A 140 0.66 4.52 1.23
CA ALA A 140 -0.11 4.33 0.00
C ALA A 140 -0.67 5.64 -0.56
N GLY A 141 -0.59 6.75 0.18
CA GLY A 141 -0.94 8.09 -0.29
C GLY A 141 -2.44 8.43 -0.22
N ARG A 142 -3.25 7.61 0.45
CA ARG A 142 -4.66 7.89 0.75
C ARG A 142 -5.16 7.03 1.92
N PRO A 143 -6.21 7.46 2.64
CA PRO A 143 -6.88 6.58 3.58
C PRO A 143 -7.62 5.43 2.86
N GLY A 144 -7.80 4.30 3.54
CA GLY A 144 -8.58 3.20 2.97
C GLY A 144 -8.57 1.91 3.78
N ASP A 145 -9.07 0.86 3.16
CA ASP A 145 -9.20 -0.47 3.74
C ASP A 145 -7.92 -1.31 3.57
N GLY A 146 -8.02 -2.61 3.86
CA GLY A 146 -6.89 -3.56 3.81
C GLY A 146 -6.29 -3.78 2.43
N SER A 147 -6.95 -3.36 1.34
CA SER A 147 -6.36 -3.42 0.00
C SER A 147 -5.07 -2.59 -0.10
N LEU A 148 -5.00 -1.48 0.65
CA LEU A 148 -3.83 -0.60 0.66
C LEU A 148 -2.61 -1.24 1.33
N ASP A 149 -2.82 -2.21 2.23
CA ASP A 149 -1.70 -2.97 2.81
C ASP A 149 -0.97 -3.74 1.70
N ARG A 150 -1.69 -4.22 0.69
CA ARG A 150 -1.10 -4.95 -0.46
C ARG A 150 -0.30 -4.03 -1.37
N VAL A 151 -0.76 -2.81 -1.59
CA VAL A 151 0.00 -1.78 -2.30
C VAL A 151 1.32 -1.51 -1.58
N ILE A 152 1.29 -1.34 -0.26
CA ILE A 152 2.48 -1.08 0.56
C ILE A 152 3.50 -2.22 0.44
N LEU A 153 3.03 -3.46 0.40
CA LEU A 153 3.89 -4.65 0.28
C LEU A 153 4.57 -4.79 -1.09
N LEU A 154 4.16 -4.03 -2.11
CA LEU A 154 4.80 -4.03 -3.42
C LEU A 154 5.92 -3.00 -3.57
N LEU A 155 5.99 -2.02 -2.68
CA LEU A 155 6.84 -0.83 -2.84
C LEU A 155 8.32 -1.18 -2.91
N ASP A 156 8.83 -1.90 -1.90
CA ASP A 156 10.25 -2.14 -1.77
C ASP A 156 10.78 -3.17 -2.78
N GLU A 157 9.93 -4.07 -3.27
CA GLU A 157 10.26 -4.97 -4.38
C GLU A 157 10.24 -4.23 -5.73
N ALA A 158 9.37 -3.23 -5.91
CA ALA A 158 9.30 -2.43 -7.13
C ALA A 158 10.40 -1.37 -7.23
N ALA A 159 10.80 -0.79 -6.09
CA ALA A 159 11.74 0.33 -6.02
C ALA A 159 13.09 0.12 -6.74
N PRO A 160 13.76 -1.05 -6.70
CA PRO A 160 15.00 -1.26 -7.44
C PRO A 160 14.78 -1.59 -8.93
N LEU A 161 13.56 -1.81 -9.39
CA LEU A 161 13.28 -2.26 -10.76
C LEU A 161 13.34 -1.10 -11.75
N PRO A 162 13.78 -1.34 -13.00
CA PRO A 162 13.98 -0.31 -14.00
C PRO A 162 12.67 0.10 -14.70
N PHE A 163 11.67 0.52 -13.93
CA PHE A 163 10.45 1.11 -14.48
C PHE A 163 10.74 2.49 -15.07
N ALA A 164 9.86 2.94 -15.97
CA ALA A 164 9.98 4.26 -16.60
C ALA A 164 9.78 5.41 -15.60
N VAL A 165 9.07 5.15 -14.51
CA VAL A 165 8.91 6.07 -13.37
C VAL A 165 9.50 5.41 -12.13
N PRO A 166 10.38 6.09 -11.38
CA PRO A 166 11.01 5.51 -10.20
C PRO A 166 9.97 5.27 -9.09
N VAL A 167 9.98 4.07 -8.51
CA VAL A 167 9.14 3.73 -7.36
C VAL A 167 9.90 4.04 -6.07
N LYS A 168 9.27 4.79 -5.16
CA LYS A 168 9.83 5.11 -3.84
C LYS A 168 9.68 3.91 -2.90
N TYR A 169 10.78 3.51 -2.25
CA TYR A 169 10.75 2.61 -1.09
C TYR A 169 9.81 3.14 0.01
N ALA A 170 9.23 2.25 0.81
CA ALA A 170 8.40 2.62 1.97
C ALA A 170 9.13 3.54 2.94
N ARG A 171 10.44 3.31 3.17
CA ARG A 171 11.30 4.19 3.98
C ARG A 171 11.43 5.60 3.40
N ALA A 172 11.45 5.74 2.08
CA ALA A 172 11.53 7.05 1.43
C ALA A 172 10.18 7.78 1.55
N ARG A 173 9.07 7.05 1.32
CA ARG A 173 7.71 7.60 1.45
C ARG A 173 7.43 8.11 2.86
N ILE A 174 7.73 7.32 3.90
CA ILE A 174 7.47 7.75 5.29
C ILE A 174 8.30 8.98 5.68
N LEU A 175 9.56 9.08 5.24
CA LEU A 175 10.40 10.25 5.47
C LEU A 175 9.84 11.50 4.80
N GLU A 176 9.48 11.38 3.52
CA GLU A 176 8.89 12.48 2.75
C GLU A 176 7.56 12.95 3.38
N PHE A 177 6.74 12.01 3.83
CA PHE A 177 5.48 12.30 4.52
C PHE A 177 5.70 13.01 5.86
N CYS A 178 6.60 12.52 6.70
CA CYS A 178 6.94 13.16 7.97
C CYS A 178 7.54 14.56 7.75
N THR A 179 8.37 14.73 6.72
CA THR A 179 8.94 16.04 6.36
C THR A 179 7.86 17.04 5.92
N ALA A 180 6.82 16.57 5.21
CA ALA A 180 5.70 17.42 4.79
C ALA A 180 4.69 17.69 5.91
N LEU A 181 4.75 16.94 7.02
CA LEU A 181 3.89 17.09 8.19
C LEU A 181 4.41 18.13 9.19
N ASP A 182 5.73 18.31 9.26
CA ASP A 182 6.43 19.28 10.12
C ASP A 182 6.24 20.73 9.64
#